data_AF-A0A2T4YZN5-F1
#
_entry.id   AF-A0A2T4YZN5-F1
#
_cell.length_a   1.000
_cell.length_b   1.000
_cell.length_c   1.000
_cell.angle_alpha   90.00
_cell.angle_beta   90.00
_cell.angle_gamma   90.00
#
_symmetry.space_group_name_H-M   'P 1'
#
loop_
_entity.id
_entity.type
_entity.pdbx_description
1 polymer ?
#
loop_
_entity_poly.entity_id
_entity_poly.type
_entity_poly.pdbx_seq_one_letter_code
_entity_poly.pdbx_strand_id
1 'polypeptide(L)' 'MNKKIVFTLDEAADYLMVHPQTLYKMCRNGQLPAAKVGRSWRFHRDILDSFLKGEFQNGGNQEKVYHPG' A
#
# COMPACT_ATOMS: atom_id res chain seq x y z
N MET A 1 -2.92 13.62 -22.19
CA MET A 1 -2.77 13.51 -20.72
C MET A 1 -2.12 12.17 -20.39
N ASN A 2 -0.86 12.15 -19.95
CA ASN A 2 -0.19 10.92 -19.55
C ASN A 2 -0.67 10.50 -18.16
N LYS A 3 -1.53 9.48 -18.08
CA LYS A 3 -1.89 8.87 -16.79
C LYS A 3 -0.74 7.98 -16.34
N LYS A 4 -0.16 8.30 -15.19
CA LYS A 4 0.79 7.40 -14.51
C LYS A 4 0.04 6.16 -14.03
N ILE A 5 0.53 4.99 -14.45
CA ILE A 5 -0.11 3.68 -14.22
C ILE A 5 0.47 3.01 -12.96
N VAL A 6 1.74 3.28 -12.65
CA VAL A 6 2.47 2.67 -11.53
C VAL A 6 3.04 3.75 -10.62
N PHE A 7 2.84 3.59 -9.32
CA PHE A 7 3.27 4.51 -8.26
C PHE A 7 4.34 3.84 -7.39
N THR A 8 5.26 4.65 -6.87
CA THR A 8 6.17 4.23 -5.79
C THR A 8 5.46 4.31 -4.43
N LEU A 9 6.14 3.88 -3.36
CA LEU A 9 5.60 4.00 -1.99
C LEU A 9 5.31 5.45 -1.61
N ASP A 10 6.22 6.37 -1.95
CA ASP A 10 6.06 7.79 -1.63
C ASP A 10 4.90 8.41 -2.40
N GLU A 11 4.82 8.12 -3.70
CA GLU A 11 3.75 8.65 -4.56
C GLU A 11 2.39 8.03 -4.24
N ALA A 12 2.35 6.75 -3.86
CA ALA A 12 1.12 6.12 -3.41
C ALA A 12 0.66 6.68 -2.05
N ALA A 13 1.61 7.07 -1.19
CA ALA A 13 1.30 7.66 0.11
C ALA A 13 0.72 9.07 -0.06
N ASP A 14 1.33 9.87 -0.94
CA ASP A 14 0.80 11.16 -1.38
C ASP A 14 -0.59 11.01 -2.02
N TYR A 15 -0.76 10.06 -2.93
CA TYR A 15 -2.04 9.80 -3.60
C TYR A 15 -3.16 9.44 -2.62
N LEU A 16 -2.85 8.62 -1.61
CA LEU A 16 -3.80 8.21 -0.58
C LEU A 16 -3.91 9.23 0.57
N MET A 17 -3.15 10.32 0.54
CA MET A 17 -3.08 11.34 1.60
C MET A 17 -2.75 10.75 2.98
N VAL A 18 -1.80 9.81 3.01
CA VAL A 18 -1.31 9.16 4.23
C VAL A 18 0.19 9.30 4.37
N HIS A 19 0.70 9.16 5.61
CA HIS A 19 2.14 9.14 5.82
C HIS A 19 2.78 7.89 5.19
N PRO A 20 3.96 7.98 4.53
CA PRO A 20 4.63 6.84 3.89
C PRO A 20 4.86 5.65 4.84
N GLN A 21 5.10 5.94 6.12
CA GLN A 21 5.26 4.91 7.14
C GLN A 21 3.96 4.13 7.43
N THR A 22 2.80 4.80 7.35
CA THR A 22 1.50 4.15 7.48
C THR A 22 1.25 3.26 6.27
N LEU A 23 1.52 3.75 5.07
CA LEU A 23 1.38 2.96 3.85
C LEU A 23 2.30 1.73 3.86
N TYR A 24 3.55 1.90 4.31
CA TYR A 24 4.49 0.81 4.47
C TYR A 24 3.94 -0.27 5.43
N LYS A 25 3.37 0.13 6.57
CA LYS A 25 2.71 -0.79 7.50
C LYS A 25 1.54 -1.50 6.80
N MET A 26 0.66 -0.78 6.11
CA MET A 26 -0.47 -1.38 5.37
C MET A 26 -0.01 -2.44 4.37
N CYS A 27 1.04 -2.17 3.60
CA CYS A 27 1.62 -3.14 2.66
C CYS A 27 2.21 -4.36 3.39
N ARG A 28 2.98 -4.13 4.46
CA ARG A 28 3.56 -5.20 5.27
C ARG A 28 2.49 -6.05 5.95
N ASN A 29 1.35 -5.45 6.27
CA ASN A 29 0.22 -6.09 6.91
C ASN A 29 -0.68 -6.84 5.90
N GLY A 30 -0.44 -6.72 4.60
CA GLY A 30 -1.31 -7.26 3.56
C GLY A 30 -2.63 -6.52 3.39
N GLN A 31 -2.77 -5.32 3.96
CA GLN A 31 -3.99 -4.50 3.85
C GLN A 31 -4.09 -3.78 2.50
N LEU A 32 -2.94 -3.45 1.90
CA LEU A 32 -2.86 -2.86 0.58
C LEU A 32 -2.00 -3.75 -0.33
N PRO A 33 -2.56 -4.29 -1.42
CA PRO A 33 -1.80 -5.09 -2.38
C PRO A 33 -0.72 -4.24 -3.04
N ALA A 34 0.51 -4.75 -3.07
CA ALA A 34 1.63 -4.06 -3.67
C ALA A 34 2.66 -5.05 -4.20
N ALA A 35 3.30 -4.71 -5.32
CA ALA A 35 4.36 -5.51 -5.90
C ALA A 35 5.72 -5.02 -5.38
N LYS A 36 6.52 -5.91 -4.80
CA LYS A 36 7.89 -5.59 -4.41
C LYS A 36 8.82 -5.87 -5.59
N VAL A 37 9.37 -4.81 -6.19
CA VAL A 37 10.28 -4.89 -7.33
C VAL A 37 11.67 -4.43 -6.88
N GLY A 38 12.57 -5.38 -6.69
CA GLY A 38 13.90 -5.13 -6.13
C GLY A 38 13.81 -4.58 -4.69
N ARG A 39 14.30 -3.35 -4.49
CA ARG A 39 14.31 -2.67 -3.18
C ARG A 39 13.13 -1.72 -2.97
N SER A 40 12.18 -1.64 -3.91
CA SER A 40 11.08 -0.68 -3.86
C SER A 40 9.72 -1.33 -4.07
N TRP A 41 8.69 -0.73 -3.47
CA TRP A 41 7.31 -1.11 -3.71
C TRP A 41 6.75 -0.40 -4.94
N ARG A 42 5.84 -1.08 -5.63
CA ARG A 42 5.12 -0.61 -6.80
C ARG A 42 3.64 -0.87 -6.64
N PHE A 43 2.85 0.14 -6.95
CA PHE A 43 1.39 0.12 -6.82
C PHE A 43 0.76 0.44 -8.15
N HIS A 44 -0.22 -0.35 -8.57
CA HIS A 44 -1.00 0.00 -9.74
C HIS A 44 -2.03 1.05 -9.36
N ARG A 45 -2.34 1.97 -10.29
CA ARG A 45 -3.36 2.99 -10.06
C ARG A 45 -4.70 2.40 -9.64
N ASP A 46 -5.17 1.38 -10.34
CA ASP A 46 -6.43 0.67 -10.04
C ASP A 46 -6.46 0.14 -8.61
N ILE A 47 -5.34 -0.36 -8.08
CA ILE A 47 -5.29 -0.84 -6.69
C ILE A 47 -5.48 0.32 -5.70
N LEU A 48 -4.83 1.47 -5.93
CA LEU A 48 -5.01 2.64 -5.07
C LEU A 48 -6.44 3.18 -5.15
N ASP A 49 -7.04 3.16 -6.34
CA ASP A 49 -8.41 3.60 -6.57
C ASP A 49 -9.42 2.67 -5.88
N SER A 50 -9.26 1.35 -6.05
CA SER A 50 -10.05 0.33 -5.34
C SER A 50 -9.93 0.43 -3.82
N PHE A 51 -8.75 0.82 -3.32
CA PHE A 51 -8.56 1.08 -1.89
C PHE A 51 -9.34 2.29 -1.40
N LEU A 52 -9.35 3.39 -2.15
CA LEU A 52 -10.17 4.56 -1.81
C LEU A 52 -11.68 4.25 -1.91
N LYS A 53 -12.08 3.35 -2.79
CA LYS A 53 -13.46 2.86 -2.90
C LYS A 53 -13.86 1.91 -1.77
N GLY A 54 -12.91 1.48 -0.93
CA GLY A 54 -13.15 0.54 0.16
C GLY A 54 -13.33 -0.91 -0.29
N GLU A 55 -12.86 -1.28 -1.48
CA GLU A 55 -12.97 -2.65 -2.02
C GLU A 55 -12.08 -3.65 -1.26
N PHE A 56 -11.07 -3.15 -0.54
CA PHE A 56 -10.27 -3.96 0.38
C PHE A 56 -10.84 -3.84 1.79
N GLN A 57 -11.85 -4.66 2.11
CA GLN A 57 -12.45 -4.68 3.45
C GLN A 57 -11.58 -5.42 4.47
N ASN A 58 -11.42 -4.73 5.61
CA ASN A 58 -10.96 -5.12 6.95
C ASN A 58 -10.52 -6.59 7.15
N GLY A 59 -9.23 -6.85 7.03
CA GLY A 59 -8.54 -7.89 7.81
C GLY A 59 -8.36 -7.40 9.25
N GLY A 60 -9.46 -7.29 9.99
CA GLY A 60 -9.44 -7.01 11.42
C GLY A 60 -8.78 -8.17 12.15
N ASN A 61 -7.87 -7.85 13.06
CA ASN A 61 -7.27 -8.74 14.03
C ASN A 61 -6.34 -9.84 13.48
N GLN A 62 -5.06 -9.52 13.31
CA GLN A 62 -3.99 -10.51 13.41
C GLN A 62 -2.86 -9.93 14.24
N GLU A 63 -2.73 -10.46 15.46
CA GLU A 63 -1.64 -10.27 16.40
C GLU A 63 -0.29 -10.29 15.66
N LYS A 64 0.32 -9.13 15.54
CA LYS A 64 1.69 -9.04 15.05
C LYS A 64 2.61 -9.36 16.22
N VAL A 65 2.89 -10.64 16.42
CA VAL A 65 4.06 -11.07 17.19
C VAL A 65 5.28 -10.51 16.45
N TYR A 66 5.80 -9.40 16.95
CA TYR A 66 7.06 -8.86 16.50
C TYR A 66 8.14 -9.82 17.00
N HIS A 67 8.73 -10.61 16.09
CA HIS A 67 10.02 -11.23 16.34
C HIS A 67 11.08 -10.25 15.84
N PRO A 68 11.74 -9.47 16.72
CA PRO A 68 13.02 -8.87 16.40
C PRO A 68 14.06 -9.98 16.32
N GLY A 69 14.71 -10.10 15.17
CA GLY A 69 16.09 -10.57 15.06
C GLY A 69 16.97 -9.36 14.85
#